data_AF-A0A658QWJ9-F1
#
_entry.id   AF-A0A658QWJ9-F1
#
_cell.length_a   1.000
_cell.length_b   1.000
_cell.length_c   1.000
_cell.angle_alpha   90.00
_cell.angle_beta   90.00
_cell.angle_gamma   90.00
#
_symmetry.space_group_name_H-M   'P 1'
#
loop_
_entity.id
_entity.type
_entity.pdbx_description
1 polymer ?
#
loop_
_entity_poly.entity_id
_entity_poly.type
_entity_poly.pdbx_seq_one_letter_code
_entity_poly.pdbx_strand_id
1 'polypeptide(L)'
;MTTNNVRAIAHATFIISGTDVIPDVWTAYFGVRPSRESIKGQRFVLPSGKLSQRPATLGLWGIGSKSIIHSDQLAPHLRYLKSYLALPRGDLRDLAAAQGATVALWCYWFNEPGHGAPDVPDDIRAMMGALGGTIELDEYQ
;
A
#
# COMPACT_ATOMS: atom_id res chain seq x y z
N MET A 1 14.52 12.18 33.01
CA MET A 1 14.76 11.21 31.92
C MET A 1 13.41 10.71 31.45
N THR A 2 12.87 11.28 30.38
CA THR A 2 11.66 10.76 29.73
C THR A 2 12.08 9.58 28.85
N THR A 3 11.75 8.37 29.27
CA THR A 3 11.78 7.19 28.39
C THR A 3 10.86 7.47 27.21
N ASN A 4 11.46 7.75 26.04
CA ASN A 4 10.77 7.76 24.76
C ASN A 4 10.28 6.34 24.52
N ASN A 5 9.04 6.06 24.90
CA ASN A 5 8.41 4.76 24.70
C ASN A 5 8.05 4.69 23.21
N VAL A 6 8.94 4.13 22.39
CA VAL A 6 8.72 4.05 20.95
C VAL A 6 7.67 2.97 20.71
N ARG A 7 6.41 3.42 20.59
CA ARG A 7 5.30 2.53 20.22
C ARG A 7 5.60 1.90 18.87
N ALA A 8 5.35 0.60 18.73
CA ALA A 8 5.34 -0.07 17.44
C ALA A 8 4.44 0.71 16.46
N ILE A 9 4.88 0.83 15.20
CA ILE A 9 4.12 1.57 14.19
C ILE A 9 3.84 0.63 13.03
N ALA A 10 2.56 0.36 12.81
CA ALA A 10 2.06 -0.31 11.63
C ALA A 10 1.40 0.69 10.69
N HIS A 11 1.51 0.43 9.39
CA HIS A 11 0.56 0.94 8.40
C HIS A 11 0.66 0.12 7.12
N ALA A 12 -0.38 0.19 6.29
CA ALA A 12 -0.44 -0.52 5.03
C ALA A 12 -0.76 0.45 3.89
N THR A 13 -0.28 0.13 2.69
CA THR A 13 -0.62 0.82 1.46
C THR A 13 -1.00 -0.20 0.41
N PHE A 14 -2.20 -0.06 -0.16
CA PHE A 14 -2.57 -0.79 -1.38
C PHE A 14 -1.98 -0.05 -2.58
N ILE A 15 -1.27 -0.77 -3.45
CA ILE A 15 -0.52 -0.21 -4.57
C ILE A 15 -0.90 -0.96 -5.84
N ILE A 16 -1.12 -0.19 -6.91
CA ILE A 16 -1.07 -0.66 -8.29
C ILE A 16 0.10 0.03 -8.97
N SER A 17 1.01 -0.74 -9.56
CA SER A 17 2.21 -0.21 -10.19
C SER A 17 2.57 -0.97 -11.46
N GLY A 18 3.24 -0.30 -12.39
CA GLY A 18 3.58 -0.87 -13.69
C GLY A 18 4.13 0.18 -14.64
N THR A 19 4.67 -0.24 -15.78
CA THR A 19 5.26 0.70 -16.75
C THR A 19 4.24 1.64 -17.35
N ASP A 20 3.02 1.15 -17.54
CA ASP A 20 1.93 1.83 -18.25
C ASP A 20 0.78 2.21 -17.30
N VAL A 21 1.02 2.11 -15.98
CA VAL A 21 0.07 2.54 -14.96
C VAL A 21 -0.07 4.06 -14.98
N ILE A 22 -1.31 4.51 -15.22
CA ILE A 22 -1.68 5.93 -15.18
C ILE A 22 -2.61 6.16 -13.98
N PRO A 23 -2.25 7.05 -13.02
CA PRO A 23 -3.05 7.27 -11.81
C PRO A 23 -4.51 7.63 -12.05
N ASP A 24 -4.81 8.41 -13.08
CA ASP A 24 -6.19 8.84 -13.39
C ASP A 24 -7.10 7.67 -13.75
N VAL A 25 -6.59 6.64 -14.43
CA VAL A 25 -7.34 5.44 -14.79
C VAL A 25 -7.80 4.70 -13.53
N TRP A 26 -6.89 4.51 -12.58
CA TRP A 26 -7.18 3.81 -11.32
C TRP A 26 -8.02 4.66 -10.36
N THR A 27 -7.83 5.98 -10.39
CA THR A 27 -8.70 6.93 -9.69
C THR A 27 -10.14 6.82 -10.18
N ALA A 28 -10.35 6.77 -11.50
CA ALA A 28 -11.68 6.59 -12.09
C ALA A 28 -12.26 5.20 -11.76
N TYR A 29 -11.46 4.15 -11.83
CA TYR A 29 -11.89 2.78 -11.52
C TYR A 29 -12.33 2.60 -10.06
N PHE A 30 -11.54 3.10 -9.10
CA PHE A 30 -11.88 2.99 -7.68
C PHE A 30 -12.85 4.07 -7.20
N GLY A 31 -12.94 5.21 -7.89
CA GLY A 31 -13.73 6.37 -7.48
C GLY A 31 -13.15 7.10 -6.26
N VAL A 32 -11.85 6.93 -5.98
CA VAL A 32 -11.17 7.53 -4.82
C VAL A 32 -9.87 8.19 -5.23
N ARG A 33 -9.54 9.32 -4.59
CA ARG A 33 -8.26 10.01 -4.83
C ARG A 33 -7.10 9.23 -4.19
N PRO A 34 -5.99 8.99 -4.91
CA PRO A 34 -4.82 8.34 -4.35
C PRO A 34 -4.20 9.17 -3.23
N SER A 35 -3.67 8.46 -2.24
CA SER A 35 -2.77 9.06 -1.23
C SER A 35 -1.32 9.13 -1.72
N ARG A 36 -0.99 8.31 -2.74
CA ARG A 36 0.32 8.22 -3.37
C ARG A 36 0.13 7.96 -4.85
N GLU A 37 0.86 8.69 -5.67
CA GLU A 37 0.87 8.48 -7.11
C GLU A 37 2.20 8.90 -7.71
N SER A 38 2.54 8.28 -8.84
CA SER A 38 3.60 8.74 -9.70
C SER A 38 3.31 8.36 -11.15
N ILE A 39 3.76 9.20 -12.08
CA ILE A 39 3.77 8.91 -13.51
C ILE A 39 5.20 8.58 -13.91
N LYS A 40 5.39 7.48 -14.64
CA LYS A 40 6.70 7.08 -15.14
C LYS A 40 7.35 8.23 -15.92
N GLY A 41 8.63 8.45 -15.68
CA GLY A 41 9.39 9.53 -16.32
C GLY A 41 9.17 10.92 -15.71
N GLN A 42 8.27 11.07 -14.74
CA GLN A 42 8.07 12.32 -14.00
C GLN A 42 8.69 12.26 -12.61
N ARG A 43 9.07 13.43 -12.07
CA ARG A 43 9.43 13.54 -10.65
C ARG A 43 8.17 13.46 -9.80
N PHE A 44 8.31 12.92 -8.59
CA PHE A 44 7.19 12.67 -7.69
C PHE A 44 7.53 13.17 -6.28
N VAL A 45 6.50 13.38 -5.46
CA VAL A 45 6.68 13.84 -4.08
C VAL A 45 6.97 12.65 -3.18
N LEU A 46 8.09 12.70 -2.47
CA LEU A 46 8.47 11.71 -1.47
C LEU A 46 7.59 11.84 -0.22
N PRO A 47 7.53 10.81 0.64
CA PRO A 47 6.83 10.89 1.92
C PRO A 47 7.29 12.06 2.82
N SER A 48 8.52 12.55 2.63
CA SER A 48 9.07 13.73 3.32
C SER A 48 8.55 15.07 2.78
N GLY A 49 7.70 15.07 1.75
CA GLY A 49 7.22 16.27 1.04
C GLY A 49 8.22 16.82 0.02
N LYS A 50 9.44 16.27 -0.06
CA LYS A 50 10.46 16.70 -1.03
C LYS A 50 10.19 16.10 -2.40
N LEU A 51 10.52 16.84 -3.45
CA LEU A 51 10.50 16.32 -4.82
C LEU A 51 11.63 15.29 -5.01
N SER A 52 11.35 14.21 -5.72
CA SER A 52 12.33 13.18 -6.05
C SER A 52 13.46 13.75 -6.92
N GLN A 53 14.69 13.30 -6.68
CA GLN A 53 15.84 13.70 -7.51
C GLN A 53 15.78 13.03 -8.89
N ARG A 54 15.39 11.75 -8.91
CA ARG A 54 15.23 10.94 -10.12
C ARG A 54 13.76 10.80 -10.49
N PRO A 55 13.42 10.76 -11.78
CA PRO A 55 12.08 10.43 -12.22
C PRO A 55 11.65 9.03 -11.76
N ALA A 56 10.33 8.82 -11.63
CA ALA A 56 9.78 7.51 -11.35
C ALA A 56 10.09 6.54 -12.50
N THR A 57 10.53 5.34 -12.17
CA THR A 57 10.81 4.27 -13.14
C THR A 57 9.53 3.56 -13.59
N LEU A 58 8.47 3.64 -12.78
CA LEU A 58 7.15 3.05 -13.00
C LEU A 58 6.05 4.08 -12.70
N GLY A 59 4.87 3.86 -13.27
CA GLY A 59 3.63 4.44 -12.80
C GLY A 59 3.19 3.78 -11.49
N LEU A 60 2.56 4.55 -10.61
CA LEU A 60 2.05 4.09 -9.33
C LEU A 60 0.76 4.81 -8.99
N TRP A 61 -0.22 4.05 -8.48
CA TRP A 61 -1.40 4.55 -7.80
C TRP A 61 -1.57 3.82 -6.47
N GLY A 62 -1.85 4.52 -5.37
CA GLY A 62 -1.99 3.85 -4.08
C GLY A 62 -2.73 4.59 -2.98
N ILE A 63 -3.33 3.79 -2.09
CA ILE A 63 -4.08 4.23 -0.91
C ILE A 63 -3.40 3.70 0.35
N GLY A 64 -2.98 4.62 1.21
CA GLY A 64 -2.35 4.35 2.49
C GLY A 64 -3.32 4.56 3.65
N SER A 65 -3.13 3.76 4.71
CA SER A 65 -3.94 3.82 5.94
C SER A 65 -3.37 4.75 7.03
N LYS A 66 -2.11 5.20 6.89
CA LYS A 66 -1.32 5.84 7.96
C LYS A 66 -1.99 7.04 8.63
N SER A 67 -2.66 7.90 7.87
CA SER A 67 -3.32 9.11 8.40
C SER A 67 -4.74 8.89 8.87
N ILE A 68 -5.29 7.69 8.67
CA ILE A 68 -6.71 7.38 8.92
C ILE A 68 -6.86 6.44 10.11
N ILE A 69 -6.00 5.41 10.19
CA ILE A 69 -6.08 4.36 11.20
C ILE A 69 -4.99 4.60 12.25
N HIS A 70 -5.42 4.66 13.52
CA HIS A 70 -4.58 4.89 14.68
C HIS A 70 -4.42 3.59 15.46
N SER A 71 -3.66 2.65 14.91
CA SER A 71 -3.33 1.37 15.53
C SER A 71 -1.88 1.02 15.26
N ASP A 72 -1.27 0.30 16.19
CA ASP A 72 0.03 -0.33 16.02
C ASP A 72 -0.07 -1.75 15.45
N GLN A 73 -1.27 -2.25 15.17
CA GLN A 73 -1.51 -3.57 14.58
C GLN A 73 -1.75 -3.45 13.08
N LEU A 74 -1.24 -4.42 12.30
CA LEU A 74 -1.40 -4.40 10.84
C LEU A 74 -2.85 -4.68 10.40
N ALA A 75 -3.56 -5.57 11.11
CA ALA A 75 -4.90 -6.02 10.74
C ALA A 75 -5.93 -4.87 10.55
N PRO A 76 -6.07 -3.88 11.47
CA PRO A 76 -6.93 -2.72 11.27
C PRO A 76 -6.65 -1.94 9.97
N HIS A 77 -5.38 -1.77 9.59
CA HIS A 77 -5.02 -1.08 8.35
C HIS A 77 -5.44 -1.86 7.11
N LEU A 78 -5.23 -3.18 7.11
CA LEU A 78 -5.61 -4.05 5.99
C LEU A 78 -7.13 -4.13 5.83
N ARG A 79 -7.86 -4.22 6.94
CA ARG A 79 -9.32 -4.21 6.95
C ARG A 79 -9.88 -2.89 6.43
N TYR A 80 -9.28 -1.76 6.81
CA TYR A 80 -9.63 -0.46 6.26
C TYR A 80 -9.46 -0.44 4.74
N LEU A 81 -8.29 -0.85 4.21
CA LEU A 81 -8.04 -0.85 2.77
C LEU A 81 -9.02 -1.75 2.01
N LYS A 82 -9.28 -2.94 2.54
CA LYS A 82 -10.27 -3.88 1.99
C LYS A 82 -11.65 -3.22 1.89
N SER A 83 -12.14 -2.62 2.96
CA SER A 83 -13.46 -1.99 2.99
C SER A 83 -13.50 -0.72 2.13
N TYR A 84 -12.51 0.15 2.22
CA TYR A 84 -12.46 1.43 1.52
C TYR A 84 -12.39 1.28 0.01
N LEU A 85 -11.68 0.26 -0.47
CA LEU A 85 -11.55 -0.06 -1.89
C LEU A 85 -12.60 -1.06 -2.39
N ALA A 86 -13.47 -1.56 -1.51
CA ALA A 86 -14.43 -2.63 -1.80
C ALA A 86 -13.75 -3.88 -2.42
N LEU A 87 -12.68 -4.36 -1.79
CA LEU A 87 -11.93 -5.52 -2.24
C LEU A 87 -12.50 -6.85 -1.68
N PRO A 88 -12.38 -7.96 -2.43
CA PRO A 88 -11.89 -8.01 -3.81
C PRO A 88 -12.93 -7.46 -4.79
N ARG A 89 -12.45 -6.88 -5.89
CA ARG A 89 -13.27 -6.56 -7.06
C ARG A 89 -13.03 -7.63 -8.11
N GLY A 90 -14.10 -8.21 -8.65
CA GLY A 90 -14.02 -9.41 -9.50
C GLY A 90 -13.23 -9.21 -10.79
N ASP A 91 -13.22 -8.00 -11.35
CA ASP A 91 -12.55 -7.62 -12.59
C ASP A 91 -11.13 -7.08 -12.40
N LEU A 92 -10.73 -6.77 -11.17
CA LEU A 92 -9.47 -6.08 -10.87
C LEU A 92 -8.24 -6.86 -11.36
N ARG A 93 -8.26 -8.19 -11.19
CA ARG A 93 -7.14 -9.04 -11.61
C ARG A 93 -6.92 -8.97 -13.12
N ASP A 94 -7.98 -9.17 -13.89
CA ASP A 94 -7.90 -9.18 -15.35
C ASP A 94 -7.56 -7.80 -15.89
N LEU A 95 -8.13 -6.74 -15.29
CA LEU A 95 -7.82 -5.36 -15.63
C LEU A 95 -6.35 -5.01 -15.35
N ALA A 96 -5.81 -5.42 -14.20
CA ALA A 96 -4.41 -5.21 -13.86
C ALA A 96 -3.49 -5.97 -14.81
N ALA A 97 -3.78 -7.24 -15.09
CA ALA A 97 -3.02 -8.05 -16.03
C ALA A 97 -3.01 -7.46 -17.45
N ALA A 98 -4.17 -7.00 -17.94
CA ALA A 98 -4.30 -6.37 -19.26
C ALA A 98 -3.48 -5.07 -19.40
N GLN A 99 -3.21 -4.38 -18.29
CA GLN A 99 -2.39 -3.16 -18.25
C GLN A 99 -0.92 -3.43 -17.85
N GLY A 100 -0.51 -4.70 -17.71
CA GLY A 100 0.82 -5.05 -17.22
C GLY A 100 1.10 -4.49 -15.82
N ALA A 101 0.06 -4.33 -15.01
CA ALA A 101 0.13 -3.77 -13.68
C ALA A 101 0.19 -4.88 -12.61
N THR A 102 0.97 -4.62 -11.57
CA THR A 102 1.07 -5.46 -10.37
C THR A 102 0.23 -4.84 -9.26
N VAL A 103 -0.46 -5.69 -8.51
CA VAL A 103 -1.22 -5.31 -7.32
C VAL A 103 -0.47 -5.78 -6.08
N ALA A 104 -0.28 -4.90 -5.10
CA ALA A 104 0.42 -5.25 -3.86
C ALA A 104 -0.18 -4.57 -2.63
N LEU A 105 -0.07 -5.22 -1.47
CA LEU A 105 -0.22 -4.63 -0.14
C LEU A 105 1.16 -4.45 0.46
N TRP A 106 1.61 -3.20 0.57
CA TRP A 106 2.87 -2.84 1.22
C TRP A 106 2.61 -2.53 2.68
N CYS A 107 3.17 -3.34 3.57
CA CYS A 107 2.95 -3.29 5.00
C CYS A 107 4.22 -2.84 5.68
N TYR A 108 4.21 -1.63 6.22
CA TYR A 108 5.30 -1.13 7.04
C TYR A 108 5.10 -1.59 8.48
N TRP A 109 6.17 -2.12 9.07
CA TRP A 109 6.21 -2.48 10.48
C TRP A 109 7.53 -2.05 11.09
N PHE A 110 7.46 -1.23 12.13
CA PHE A 110 8.61 -0.90 12.98
C PHE A 110 8.36 -1.43 14.38
N ASN A 111 9.30 -2.21 14.90
CA ASN A 111 9.21 -2.84 16.21
C ASN A 111 10.48 -2.64 17.04
N GLU A 112 10.33 -2.53 18.36
CA GLU A 112 11.46 -2.79 19.25
C GLU A 112 11.76 -4.30 19.30
N PRO A 113 13.02 -4.69 19.59
CA PRO A 113 13.39 -6.09 19.77
C PRO A 113 12.51 -6.78 20.84
N GLY A 114 11.96 -7.95 20.50
CA GLY A 114 11.20 -8.78 21.44
C GLY A 114 9.68 -8.79 21.22
N HIS A 115 9.17 -8.14 20.18
CA HIS A 115 7.80 -8.32 19.70
C HIS A 115 7.82 -9.12 18.39
N GLY A 116 6.91 -10.09 18.27
CA GLY A 116 6.83 -10.99 17.10
C GLY A 116 6.51 -10.26 15.79
N ALA A 117 6.73 -10.95 14.68
CA ALA A 117 6.41 -10.44 13.35
C ALA A 117 4.90 -10.10 13.25
N PRO A 118 4.53 -9.05 12.49
CA PRO A 118 3.13 -8.71 12.29
C PRO A 118 2.40 -9.84 11.56
N ASP A 119 1.24 -10.24 12.08
CA ASP A 119 0.39 -11.19 11.38
C ASP A 119 -0.51 -10.48 10.36
N VAL A 120 -0.67 -11.13 9.19
CA VAL A 120 -1.59 -10.72 8.14
C VAL A 120 -2.76 -11.70 8.15
N PRO A 121 -4.01 -11.24 8.36
CA PRO A 121 -5.16 -12.13 8.46
C PRO A 121 -5.34 -13.03 7.24
N ASP A 122 -5.72 -14.30 7.46
CA ASP A 122 -5.87 -15.31 6.40
C ASP A 122 -6.81 -14.89 5.27
N ASP A 123 -7.89 -14.18 5.59
CA ASP A 123 -8.83 -13.70 4.59
C ASP A 123 -8.21 -12.62 3.67
N ILE A 124 -7.24 -11.85 4.17
CA ILE A 124 -6.45 -10.91 3.37
C ILE A 124 -5.46 -11.67 2.48
N ARG A 125 -4.80 -12.70 3.00
CA ARG A 125 -3.90 -13.56 2.21
C ARG A 125 -4.64 -14.24 1.07
N ALA A 126 -5.80 -14.84 1.37
CA ALA A 126 -6.64 -15.48 0.37
C ALA A 126 -7.15 -14.49 -0.69
N MET A 127 -7.59 -13.29 -0.26
CA MET A 127 -8.02 -12.23 -1.18
C MET A 127 -6.89 -11.80 -2.11
N MET A 128 -5.69 -11.55 -1.59
CA MET A 128 -4.55 -11.14 -2.41
C MET A 128 -4.10 -12.24 -3.38
N GLY A 129 -4.13 -13.50 -2.93
CA GLY A 129 -3.88 -14.65 -3.81
C GLY A 129 -4.88 -14.74 -4.96
N ALA A 130 -6.18 -14.52 -4.69
CA ALA A 130 -7.21 -14.51 -5.72
C ALA A 130 -7.01 -13.37 -6.75
N LEU A 131 -6.56 -12.21 -6.30
CA LEU A 131 -6.20 -11.06 -7.14
C LEU A 131 -4.91 -11.26 -7.94
N GLY A 132 -4.12 -12.30 -7.63
CA GLY A 132 -2.77 -12.47 -8.19
C GLY A 132 -1.78 -11.41 -7.70
N GLY A 133 -2.08 -10.73 -6.59
CA GLY A 133 -1.24 -9.70 -6.00
C GLY A 133 -0.35 -10.23 -4.88
N THR A 134 0.57 -9.40 -4.41
CA THR A 134 1.52 -9.75 -3.35
C THR A 134 1.26 -8.99 -2.04
N ILE A 135 1.76 -9.54 -0.93
CA ILE A 135 1.81 -8.86 0.36
C ILE A 135 3.28 -8.71 0.70
N GLU A 136 3.76 -7.48 0.74
CA GLU A 136 5.15 -7.14 1.05
C GLU A 136 5.22 -6.65 2.49
N LEU A 137 6.05 -7.29 3.31
CA LEU A 137 6.33 -6.85 4.69
C LEU A 137 7.68 -6.13 4.69
N ASP A 138 7.66 -4.84 5.03
CA ASP A 138 8.87 -4.03 5.22
C ASP A 138 9.11 -3.87 6.72
N GLU A 139 9.93 -4.78 7.27
CA GLU A 139 10.25 -4.89 8.69
C GLU A 139 11.54 -4.12 9.01
N TYR A 140 11.43 -3.19 9.97
CA TYR A 140 12.56 -2.45 10.51
C TYR A 140 12.71 -2.74 12.01
N GLN A 141 13.97 -2.87 12.45
CA GLN A 141 14.37 -3.02 13.86
C GLN A 141 15.20 -1.82 14.31
#